data_AF-A0A6A5KG84-F1
#
_entry.id   AF-A0A6A5KG84-F1
#
_cell.length_a   1.000
_cell.length_b   1.000
_cell.length_c   1.000
_cell.angle_alpha   90.00
_cell.angle_beta   90.00
_cell.angle_gamma   90.00
#
_symmetry.space_group_name_H-M   'P 1'
#
loop_
_entity.id
_entity.type
_entity.pdbx_description
1 polymer ?
#
loop_
_entity_poly.entity_id
_entity_poly.type
_entity_poly.pdbx_seq_one_letter_code
_entity_poly.pdbx_strand_id
1 'polypeptide(L)' 'MLFTVFGAAFGLQLAFDNGSTKLWDTVNRGRQWKDIKQRYMEAAEEDEE' A
#
# COMPACT_ATOMS: atom_id res chain seq x y z
N MET A 1 11.14 -29.40 -13.51
CA MET A 1 12.00 -28.24 -13.14
C MET A 1 11.34 -26.89 -13.40
N LEU A 2 10.89 -26.55 -14.62
CA LEU A 2 10.24 -25.24 -14.87
C LEU A 2 9.01 -24.96 -13.99
N PHE A 3 8.14 -25.96 -13.79
CA PHE A 3 6.95 -25.78 -12.94
C PHE A 3 7.32 -25.41 -11.49
N THR A 4 8.35 -26.05 -10.93
CA THR A 4 8.82 -25.74 -9.57
C THR A 4 9.37 -24.32 -9.48
N VAL A 5 10.16 -23.90 -10.48
CA VAL A 5 10.73 -22.55 -10.53
C VAL A 5 9.63 -21.49 -10.65
N PHE A 6 8.70 -21.66 -11.58
CA PHE A 6 7.60 -20.69 -11.77
C PHE A 6 6.60 -20.71 -10.62
N GLY A 7 6.27 -21.89 -10.08
CA GLY A 7 5.40 -22.00 -8.92
C GLY A 7 5.99 -21.30 -7.68
N ALA A 8 7.28 -21.50 -7.43
CA ALA A 8 7.98 -20.82 -6.34
C ALA A 8 8.07 -19.31 -6.58
N ALA A 9 8.42 -18.87 -7.79
CA ALA A 9 8.51 -17.45 -8.14
C ALA A 9 7.15 -16.75 -7.97
N PHE A 10 6.06 -17.36 -8.44
CA PHE A 10 4.71 -16.82 -8.28
C PHE A 10 4.28 -16.75 -6.82
N GLY A 11 4.51 -17.82 -6.05
CA GLY A 11 4.18 -17.84 -4.63
C GLY A 11 4.96 -16.80 -3.82
N LEU A 12 6.26 -16.67 -4.09
CA LEU A 12 7.11 -15.67 -3.44
C LEU A 12 6.73 -14.24 -3.85
N GLN A 13 6.42 -14.00 -5.13
CA GLN A 13 5.97 -12.68 -5.60
C GLN A 13 4.72 -12.22 -4.85
N LEU A 14 3.68 -13.07 -4.77
CA LEU A 14 2.46 -12.73 -4.03
C LEU A 14 2.74 -12.44 -2.54
N ALA A 15 3.55 -13.28 -1.90
CA ALA A 15 3.90 -13.10 -0.49
C ALA A 15 4.71 -11.82 -0.27
N PHE A 16 5.67 -11.54 -1.16
CA PHE A 16 6.54 -10.38 -1.08
C PHE A 16 5.76 -9.09 -1.33
N ASP A 17 4.92 -9.02 -2.36
CA ASP A 17 4.15 -7.81 -2.69
C ASP A 17 3.24 -7.41 -1.52
N ASN A 18 2.47 -8.37 -0.99
CA ASN A 18 1.57 -8.10 0.14
C ASN A 18 2.33 -7.81 1.43
N GLY A 19 3.38 -8.57 1.72
CA GLY A 19 4.20 -8.41 2.92
C GLY A 19 4.95 -7.09 2.96
N SER A 20 5.61 -6.74 1.85
CA SER A 20 6.36 -5.49 1.70
C SER A 20 5.43 -4.26 1.74
N THR A 21 4.25 -4.33 1.10
CA THR A 21 3.24 -3.27 1.18
C THR A 21 2.79 -3.06 2.63
N LYS A 22 2.47 -4.13 3.37
CA LYS A 22 2.07 -4.04 4.77
C LYS A 22 3.16 -3.46 5.66
N LEU A 23 4.41 -3.87 5.43
CA LEU A 23 5.57 -3.34 6.16
C LEU A 23 5.74 -1.84 5.89
N TRP A 24 5.71 -1.45 4.62
CA TRP A 24 5.78 -0.05 4.19
C TRP A 24 4.67 0.79 4.82
N ASP A 25 3.44 0.28 4.79
CA ASP A 25 2.28 0.93 5.35
C ASP A 25 2.39 1.17 6.85
N THR A 26 2.98 0.19 7.56
CA THR A 26 3.16 0.27 9.01
C THR A 26 4.25 1.28 9.37
N VAL A 27 5.37 1.28 8.65
CA VAL A 27 6.49 2.20 8.89
C VAL A 27 6.11 3.64 8.54
N ASN A 28 5.28 3.85 7.52
CA ASN A 28 4.88 5.18 7.04
C ASN A 28 3.48 5.60 7.47
N ARG A 29 2.89 4.92 8.46
CA ARG A 29 1.56 5.26 8.98
C ARG A 29 1.49 6.72 9.40
N GLY A 30 0.43 7.40 8.99
CA GLY A 30 0.18 8.83 9.29
C GLY A 30 0.89 9.80 8.35
N ARG A 31 1.71 9.30 7.42
CA ARG A 31 2.41 10.12 6.41
C ARG A 31 1.95 9.81 4.99
N GLN A 32 1.25 8.70 4.79
CA GLN A 32 0.77 8.33 3.46
C GLN A 32 -0.43 9.18 3.08
N TRP A 33 -0.57 9.46 1.78
CA TRP A 33 -1.72 10.19 1.26
C TRP A 33 -3.04 9.60 1.76
N LYS A 34 -3.19 8.27 1.71
CA LYS A 34 -4.39 7.57 2.20
C LYS A 34 -4.74 7.85 3.68
N ASP A 35 -3.74 8.20 4.49
CA ASP A 35 -3.93 8.50 5.91
C ASP A 35 -4.32 9.97 6.14
N ILE A 36 -3.87 10.89 5.27
CA ILE A 36 -4.04 12.35 5.45
C ILE A 36 -5.06 12.97 4.51
N LYS A 37 -5.50 12.26 3.46
CA LYS A 37 -6.31 12.83 2.36
C LYS A 37 -7.57 13.52 2.87
N GLN A 38 -8.24 12.92 3.85
CA GLN A 38 -9.54 13.37 4.34
C GLN A 38 -9.46 14.82 4.84
N ARG A 39 -8.37 15.15 5.55
CA ARG A 39 -8.13 16.50 6.09
C ARG A 39 -8.04 17.57 5.00
N TYR A 40 -7.53 17.22 3.82
CA TYR A 40 -7.42 18.15 2.70
C TYR A 40 -8.71 18.26 1.90
N MET A 41 -9.52 17.20 1.87
CA MET A 41 -10.84 17.24 1.25
C MET A 41 -11.79 18.12 2.07
N GLU A 42 -11.81 17.94 3.40
CA GLU A 42 -12.61 18.77 4.30
C GLU A 42 -12.19 20.25 4.22
N ALA A 43 -10.89 20.54 4.24
CA ALA A 43 -10.42 21.92 4.09
C ALA A 43 -10.81 22.54 2.73
N ALA A 44 -10.82 21.76 1.65
CA ALA A 44 -11.25 22.25 0.34
C ALA A 44 -12.77 22.50 0.28
N GLU A 45 -13.57 21.67 0.95
CA GLU A 45 -15.02 21.89 1.09
C GLU A 45 -15.32 23.14 1.92
N GLU A 46 -14.60 23.36 3.03
CA GLU A 46 -14.72 24.58 3.86
C GLU A 46 -14.32 25.86 3.11
N ASP A 47 -13.32 25.80 2.21
CA ASP A 47 -12.90 26.94 1.39
C ASP A 47 -13.93 27.30 0.28
N GLU A 48 -14.84 26.37 -0.08
CA GLU A 48 -15.86 26.53 -1.11
C GLU A 48 -17.22 27.06 -0.57
N GLU A 49 -17.46 26.99 0.75
CA GLU A 49 -18.65 27.53 1.45
C GLU A 49 -18.50 29.01 1.89
#